data_AF-D2VV33-F1
#
_entry.id   AF-D2VV33-F1
#
_cell.length_a   1.000
_cell.length_b   1.000
_cell.length_c   1.000
_cell.angle_alpha   90.00
_cell.angle_beta   90.00
_cell.angle_gamma   90.00
#
_symmetry.space_group_name_H-M   'P 1'
#
loop_
_entity.id
_entity.type
_entity.pdbx_description
1 polymer ?
#
loop_
_entity_poly.entity_id
_entity_poly.type
_entity_poly.pdbx_seq_one_letter_code
_entity_poly.pdbx_strand_id
1 'polypeptide(L)'
;MLLLLFPIVICILVAVGTASLDVQQKEYQNVGGIFNTILCFVFLTMNGGGVVLIEIYKRIRYAKSQKTNSADDLENILKNEDLFNLFREYSEKEFSLENIEFYSVMLKLKVQKVVSEKELDEIDDTFIKNYSKYEVNLPSSCKREFYKLKEQAQEKTHQVEYSALWQVFGNDLVLNMMDTFRRLQETSNYSQWESVSKYQKHIHP
;
A
#
# COMPACT_ATOMS: atom_id res chain seq x y z
N MET A 1 22.13 -28.07 -23.00
CA MET A 1 22.00 -29.50 -22.61
C MET A 1 21.95 -29.72 -21.10
N LEU A 2 22.84 -29.14 -20.28
CA LEU A 2 22.80 -29.32 -18.81
C LEU A 2 21.47 -28.92 -18.15
N LEU A 3 20.82 -27.86 -18.64
CA LEU A 3 19.51 -27.39 -18.16
C LEU A 3 18.35 -28.39 -18.41
N LEU A 4 18.49 -29.30 -19.38
CA LEU A 4 17.49 -30.34 -19.67
C LEU A 4 17.75 -31.65 -18.90
N LEU A 5 18.99 -31.89 -18.46
CA LEU A 5 19.34 -33.08 -17.68
C LEU A 5 18.91 -32.96 -16.23
N PHE A 6 19.02 -31.76 -15.64
CA PHE A 6 18.62 -31.49 -14.27
C PHE A 6 17.17 -31.89 -13.93
N PRO A 7 16.14 -31.57 -14.73
CA PRO A 7 14.78 -31.97 -14.43
C PRO A 7 14.51 -33.46 -14.64
N ILE A 8 15.22 -34.10 -15.57
CA ILE A 8 15.14 -35.55 -15.76
C ILE A 8 15.70 -36.26 -14.52
N VAL A 9 16.82 -35.78 -13.99
CA VAL A 9 17.41 -36.31 -12.75
C VAL A 9 16.48 -36.09 -11.56
N ILE A 10 15.84 -34.92 -11.45
CA ILE A 10 14.84 -34.67 -10.39
C ILE A 10 13.63 -35.59 -10.54
N CYS A 11 13.06 -35.76 -11.74
CA CYS A 11 11.95 -36.68 -11.98
C CYS A 11 12.30 -38.14 -11.65
N ILE A 12 13.54 -38.57 -11.90
CA ILE A 12 14.02 -39.91 -11.54
C ILE A 12 14.16 -40.05 -10.02
N LEU A 13 14.80 -39.08 -9.36
CA LEU A 13 14.91 -39.07 -7.89
C LEU A 13 13.53 -39.06 -7.23
N VAL A 14 12.57 -38.42 -7.88
CA VAL A 14 11.18 -38.37 -7.47
C VAL A 14 10.47 -39.69 -7.60
N ALA A 15 10.53 -40.32 -8.77
CA ALA A 15 9.92 -41.61 -9.02
C ALA A 15 10.49 -42.67 -8.06
N VAL A 16 11.81 -42.63 -7.80
CA VAL A 16 12.50 -43.51 -6.85
C VAL A 16 12.04 -43.22 -5.42
N GLY A 17 11.95 -41.95 -5.03
CA GLY A 17 11.47 -41.54 -3.70
C GLY A 17 10.03 -41.99 -3.43
N THR A 18 9.12 -41.80 -4.40
CA THR A 18 7.71 -42.20 -4.27
C THR A 18 7.54 -43.72 -4.27
N ALA A 19 8.32 -44.45 -5.08
CA ALA A 19 8.28 -45.91 -5.11
C ALA A 19 8.84 -46.53 -3.81
N SER A 20 9.77 -45.85 -3.14
CA SER A 20 10.37 -46.32 -1.89
C SER A 20 9.47 -46.06 -0.67
N LEU A 21 8.57 -45.07 -0.74
CA LEU A 21 7.68 -44.67 0.36
C LEU A 21 6.40 -45.51 0.49
N ASP A 22 6.07 -46.33 -0.52
CA ASP A 22 4.90 -47.22 -0.49
C ASP A 22 5.05 -48.38 0.52
N VAL A 23 6.24 -48.51 1.14
CA VAL A 23 6.57 -49.59 2.10
C VAL A 23 6.39 -49.15 3.58
N GLN A 24 6.18 -47.87 3.90
CA GLN A 24 6.00 -47.40 5.30
C GLN A 24 4.89 -46.34 5.45
N GLN A 25 3.66 -46.79 5.73
CA GLN A 25 2.44 -46.07 5.33
C GLN A 25 1.80 -45.10 6.34
N LYS A 26 2.40 -44.74 7.49
CA LYS A 26 1.73 -43.82 8.46
C LYS A 26 2.51 -42.60 8.95
N GLU A 27 3.85 -42.61 8.96
CA GLU A 27 4.62 -41.43 9.39
C GLU A 27 5.05 -40.51 8.22
N TYR A 28 4.96 -40.97 6.97
CA TYR A 28 5.51 -40.26 5.81
C TYR A 28 4.51 -39.42 4.99
N GLN A 29 3.25 -39.30 5.41
CA GLN A 29 2.26 -38.47 4.69
C GLN A 29 2.71 -37.00 4.56
N ASN A 30 3.40 -36.47 5.57
CA ASN A 30 3.95 -35.11 5.53
C ASN A 30 5.13 -34.98 4.57
N VAL A 31 5.95 -36.02 4.43
CA VAL A 31 7.12 -36.03 3.53
C VAL A 31 6.69 -36.03 2.07
N GLY A 32 5.65 -36.80 1.73
CA GLY A 32 5.07 -36.80 0.39
C GLY A 32 4.52 -35.43 -0.04
N GLY A 33 3.87 -34.70 0.87
CA GLY A 33 3.35 -33.35 0.61
C GLY A 33 4.45 -32.33 0.31
N ILE A 34 5.53 -32.33 1.11
CA ILE A 34 6.71 -31.47 0.88
C ILE A 34 7.32 -31.75 -0.49
N PHE A 35 7.43 -33.03 -0.84
CA PHE A 35 8.07 -33.46 -2.07
C PHE A 35 7.26 -33.08 -3.33
N ASN A 36 5.95 -33.28 -3.29
CA ASN A 36 5.06 -32.81 -4.36
C ASN A 36 5.10 -31.28 -4.52
N THR A 37 5.25 -30.53 -3.42
CA THR A 37 5.39 -29.08 -3.48
C THR A 37 6.68 -28.66 -4.18
N ILE A 38 7.81 -29.34 -3.88
CA ILE A 38 9.10 -29.11 -4.54
C ILE A 38 9.01 -29.40 -6.03
N LEU A 39 8.40 -30.52 -6.41
CA LEU A 39 8.15 -30.88 -7.81
C LEU A 39 7.33 -29.83 -8.55
N CYS A 40 6.21 -29.39 -7.97
CA CYS A 40 5.39 -28.33 -8.56
C CYS A 40 6.22 -27.06 -8.79
N PHE A 41 7.11 -26.69 -7.84
CA PHE A 41 7.98 -25.53 -8.00
C PHE A 41 8.99 -25.71 -9.14
N VAL A 42 9.60 -26.90 -9.26
CA VAL A 42 10.52 -27.22 -10.36
C VAL A 42 9.80 -27.14 -11.71
N PHE A 43 8.64 -27.77 -11.85
CA PHE A 43 7.85 -27.71 -13.08
C PHE A 43 7.39 -26.29 -13.42
N LEU A 44 7.01 -25.49 -12.41
CA LEU A 44 6.68 -24.08 -12.60
C LEU A 44 7.89 -23.34 -13.18
N THR A 45 9.09 -23.50 -12.59
CA THR A 45 10.31 -22.83 -13.09
C THR A 45 10.69 -23.25 -14.52
N MET A 46 10.46 -24.51 -14.91
CA MET A 46 10.77 -25.02 -16.24
C MET A 46 9.85 -24.46 -17.35
N ASN A 47 8.56 -24.24 -17.05
CA ASN A 47 7.58 -23.77 -18.03
C ASN A 47 7.48 -22.23 -18.10
N GLY A 48 8.59 -21.52 -17.87
CA GLY A 48 8.61 -20.06 -17.87
C GLY A 48 8.25 -19.41 -16.52
N GLY A 49 8.10 -20.20 -15.45
CA GLY A 49 7.88 -19.68 -14.09
C GLY A 49 9.04 -18.85 -13.56
N GLY A 50 10.22 -18.86 -14.20
CA GLY A 50 11.26 -17.87 -13.93
C GLY A 50 10.76 -16.43 -14.09
N VAL A 51 9.93 -16.16 -15.11
CA VAL A 51 9.31 -14.84 -15.30
C VAL A 51 8.32 -14.54 -14.18
N VAL A 52 7.51 -15.52 -13.77
CA VAL A 52 6.57 -15.40 -12.65
C VAL A 52 7.30 -15.12 -11.34
N LEU A 53 8.42 -15.80 -11.06
CA LEU A 53 9.25 -15.56 -9.88
C LEU A 53 9.90 -14.18 -9.91
N ILE A 54 10.39 -13.74 -11.07
CA ILE A 54 10.92 -12.38 -11.25
C ILE A 54 9.81 -11.36 -10.99
N GLU A 55 8.59 -11.58 -11.48
CA GLU A 55 7.46 -10.65 -11.28
C GLU A 55 6.96 -10.65 -9.83
N ILE A 56 6.92 -11.81 -9.16
CA ILE A 56 6.65 -11.92 -7.73
C ILE A 56 7.73 -11.20 -6.93
N TYR A 57 9.00 -11.43 -7.24
CA TYR A 57 10.13 -10.77 -6.58
C TYR A 57 10.08 -9.26 -6.78
N LYS A 58 9.83 -8.80 -8.01
CA LYS A 58 9.61 -7.39 -8.35
C LYS A 58 8.44 -6.85 -7.54
N ARG A 59 7.29 -7.52 -7.53
CA ARG A 59 6.11 -7.11 -6.76
C ARG A 59 6.41 -6.97 -5.27
N ILE A 60 7.13 -7.93 -4.67
CA ILE A 60 7.54 -7.88 -3.26
C ILE A 60 8.53 -6.74 -3.01
N ARG A 61 9.52 -6.56 -3.89
CA ARG A 61 10.55 -5.52 -3.77
C ARG A 61 9.97 -4.11 -3.98
N TYR A 62 9.17 -3.93 -5.01
CA TYR A 62 8.51 -2.66 -5.34
C TYR A 62 7.45 -2.31 -4.29
N ALA A 63 6.70 -3.28 -3.76
CA ALA A 63 5.80 -3.03 -2.63
C ALA A 63 6.52 -2.43 -1.41
N LYS A 64 7.81 -2.74 -1.23
CA LYS A 64 8.62 -2.20 -0.12
C LYS A 64 9.25 -0.84 -0.44
N SER A 65 9.63 -0.60 -1.69
CA SER A 65 10.29 0.65 -2.11
C SER A 65 9.32 1.78 -2.46
N GLN A 66 8.10 1.47 -2.90
CA GLN A 66 7.14 2.48 -3.33
C GLN A 66 6.43 3.17 -2.16
N LYS A 67 6.42 2.54 -0.97
CA LYS A 67 5.73 3.04 0.23
C LYS A 67 6.30 4.35 0.77
N THR A 68 7.61 4.56 0.74
CA THR A 68 8.20 5.79 1.31
C THR A 68 8.28 6.93 0.29
N ASN A 69 8.69 6.64 -0.95
CA ASN A 69 8.92 7.70 -1.93
C ASN A 69 7.61 8.35 -2.43
N SER A 70 6.53 7.57 -2.57
CA SER A 70 5.28 8.12 -3.13
C SER A 70 4.61 9.15 -2.22
N ALA A 71 4.79 9.04 -0.90
CA ALA A 71 4.24 9.99 0.07
C ALA A 71 4.96 11.33 -0.01
N ASP A 72 6.29 11.32 -0.04
CA ASP A 72 7.10 12.52 -0.19
C ASP A 72 6.85 13.17 -1.56
N ASP A 73 6.70 12.38 -2.63
CA ASP A 73 6.39 12.87 -3.96
C ASP A 73 5.03 13.57 -4.01
N LEU A 74 3.96 12.93 -3.49
CA LEU A 74 2.63 13.53 -3.48
C LEU A 74 2.57 14.78 -2.59
N GLU A 75 3.19 14.75 -1.40
CA GLU A 75 3.24 15.92 -0.53
C GLU A 75 3.95 17.09 -1.22
N ASN A 76 5.05 16.84 -1.93
CA ASN A 76 5.75 17.89 -2.68
C ASN A 76 4.92 18.43 -3.85
N ILE A 77 4.17 17.57 -4.54
CA ILE A 77 3.27 17.96 -5.63
C ILE A 77 2.14 18.84 -5.09
N LEU A 78 1.55 18.47 -3.96
CA LEU A 78 0.41 19.16 -3.35
C LEU A 78 0.77 20.45 -2.60
N LYS A 79 2.06 20.84 -2.55
CA LYS A 79 2.46 22.17 -2.05
C LYS A 79 1.99 23.32 -2.94
N ASN A 80 1.68 23.04 -4.21
CA ASN A 80 1.11 24.04 -5.12
C ASN A 80 -0.39 24.18 -4.85
N GLU A 81 -0.82 25.36 -4.38
CA GLU A 81 -2.21 25.62 -3.99
C GLU A 81 -3.18 25.47 -5.18
N ASP A 82 -2.79 25.91 -6.38
CA ASP A 82 -3.62 25.77 -7.59
C ASP A 82 -3.85 24.30 -7.95
N LEU A 83 -2.81 23.48 -7.87
CA LEU A 83 -2.92 22.04 -8.13
C LEU A 83 -3.75 21.35 -7.04
N PHE A 84 -3.57 21.74 -5.79
CA PHE A 84 -4.34 21.20 -4.67
C PHE A 84 -5.84 21.49 -4.85
N ASN A 85 -6.19 22.71 -5.24
CA ASN A 85 -7.57 23.11 -5.52
C ASN A 85 -8.14 22.32 -6.73
N LEU A 86 -7.38 22.21 -7.82
CA LEU A 86 -7.78 21.39 -8.98
C LEU A 86 -8.02 19.93 -8.58
N PHE A 87 -7.14 19.38 -7.74
CA PHE A 87 -7.27 18.00 -7.26
C PHE A 87 -8.46 17.81 -6.32
N ARG A 88 -8.76 18.79 -5.47
CA ARG A 88 -9.93 18.80 -4.60
C ARG A 88 -11.23 18.82 -5.43
N GLU A 89 -11.34 19.70 -6.41
CA GLU A 89 -12.50 19.78 -7.31
C GLU A 89 -12.71 18.47 -8.10
N TYR A 90 -11.62 17.85 -8.55
CA TYR A 90 -11.69 16.56 -9.23
C TYR A 90 -12.11 15.43 -8.27
N SER A 91 -11.56 15.40 -7.06
CA SER A 91 -11.91 14.42 -6.03
C SER A 91 -13.38 14.53 -5.61
N GLU A 92 -13.95 15.73 -5.58
CA GLU A 92 -15.38 15.93 -5.34
C GLU A 92 -16.24 15.29 -6.45
N LYS A 93 -15.83 15.42 -7.72
CA LYS A 93 -16.53 14.81 -8.87
C LYS A 93 -16.40 13.29 -8.90
N GLU A 94 -15.26 12.76 -8.45
CA GLU A 94 -14.99 11.31 -8.34
C GLU A 94 -15.51 10.69 -7.04
N PHE A 95 -16.25 11.44 -6.21
CA PHE A 95 -16.75 10.98 -4.90
C PHE A 95 -15.64 10.43 -4.00
N SER A 96 -14.46 11.06 -4.02
CA SER A 96 -13.30 10.69 -3.20
C SER A 96 -12.76 11.87 -2.39
N LEU A 97 -13.63 12.85 -2.09
CA LEU A 97 -13.29 14.09 -1.38
C LEU A 97 -12.85 13.82 0.07
N GLU A 98 -13.35 12.75 0.69
CA GLU A 98 -13.03 12.35 2.06
C GLU A 98 -11.52 12.17 2.28
N ASN A 99 -10.78 11.65 1.30
CA ASN A 99 -9.33 11.48 1.40
C ASN A 99 -8.61 12.85 1.45
N ILE A 100 -9.07 13.82 0.65
CA ILE A 100 -8.49 15.18 0.60
C ILE A 100 -8.78 15.95 1.89
N GLU A 101 -10.01 15.87 2.39
CA GLU A 101 -10.39 16.51 3.64
C GLU A 101 -9.62 15.91 4.82
N PHE A 102 -9.49 14.59 4.88
CA PHE A 102 -8.71 13.95 5.94
C PHE A 102 -7.23 14.34 5.86
N TYR A 103 -6.64 14.37 4.67
CA TYR A 103 -5.26 14.83 4.48
C TYR A 103 -5.06 16.29 4.90
N SER A 104 -6.03 17.16 4.61
CA SER A 104 -6.00 18.56 5.02
C SER A 104 -5.99 18.72 6.55
N VAL A 105 -6.76 17.87 7.26
CA VAL A 105 -6.72 17.80 8.73
C VAL A 105 -5.35 17.31 9.21
N MET A 106 -4.79 16.26 8.60
CA MET A 106 -3.46 15.75 8.94
C MET A 106 -2.36 16.81 8.74
N LEU A 107 -2.42 17.62 7.68
CA LEU A 107 -1.46 18.70 7.46
C LEU A 107 -1.52 19.79 8.55
N LYS A 108 -2.73 20.12 9.04
CA LYS A 108 -2.89 21.09 10.15
C LYS A 108 -2.25 20.54 11.43
N LEU A 109 -2.48 19.25 11.72
CA LEU A 109 -1.90 18.58 12.89
C LEU A 109 -0.37 18.41 12.77
N LYS A 110 0.16 18.25 11.57
CA LYS A 110 1.61 18.19 11.31
C LYS A 110 2.34 19.41 11.85
N VAL A 111 1.74 20.60 11.74
CA VAL A 111 2.31 21.86 12.25
C VAL A 111 2.33 21.87 13.78
N GLN A 112 1.30 21.31 14.42
CA GLN A 112 1.17 21.25 15.88
C GLN A 112 2.11 20.22 16.53
N LYS A 113 2.49 19.16 15.79
CA LYS A 113 3.34 18.02 16.22
C LYS A 113 2.73 17.09 17.28
N VAL A 114 1.81 17.58 18.09
CA VAL A 114 1.02 16.81 19.06
C VAL A 114 -0.45 16.92 18.69
N VAL A 115 -1.22 15.89 19.02
CA VAL A 115 -2.65 15.79 18.72
C VAL A 115 -3.37 15.50 20.02
N SER A 116 -4.30 16.37 20.41
CA SER A 116 -5.06 16.25 21.65
C SER A 116 -6.10 15.13 21.56
N GLU A 117 -6.53 14.62 22.72
CA GLU A 117 -7.61 13.63 22.82
C GLU A 117 -8.89 14.08 22.08
N LYS A 118 -9.26 15.36 22.22
CA LYS A 118 -10.42 15.93 21.54
C LYS A 118 -10.29 15.89 20.01
N GLU A 119 -9.11 16.19 19.47
CA GLU A 119 -8.87 16.10 18.03
C GLU A 119 -8.92 14.65 17.55
N LEU A 120 -8.50 13.67 18.36
CA LEU A 120 -8.67 12.25 18.05
C LEU A 120 -10.15 11.85 18.02
N ASP A 121 -10.98 12.36 18.93
CA ASP A 121 -12.42 12.16 18.88
C ASP A 121 -13.05 12.77 17.63
N GLU A 122 -12.67 13.98 17.27
CA GLU A 122 -13.15 14.65 16.04
C GLU A 122 -12.75 13.88 14.78
N ILE A 123 -11.53 13.35 14.72
CA ILE A 123 -11.07 12.47 13.62
C ILE A 123 -11.91 11.20 13.55
N ASP A 124 -12.15 10.56 14.70
CA ASP A 124 -12.90 9.32 14.79
C ASP A 124 -14.33 9.50 14.24
N ASP A 125 -15.04 10.50 14.76
CA ASP A 125 -16.44 10.78 14.37
C ASP A 125 -16.58 11.28 12.93
N THR A 126 -15.56 11.96 12.38
CA THR A 126 -15.64 12.55 11.04
C THR A 126 -15.19 11.61 9.92
N PHE A 127 -14.15 10.81 10.16
CA PHE A 127 -13.44 10.07 9.11
C PHE A 127 -13.33 8.55 9.31
N ILE A 128 -13.32 8.06 10.56
CA ILE A 128 -12.95 6.66 10.84
C ILE A 128 -14.16 5.78 11.13
N LYS A 129 -15.09 6.30 11.93
CA LYS A 129 -16.29 5.61 12.36
C LYS A 129 -17.16 5.26 11.17
N ASN A 130 -17.78 4.08 11.24
CA ASN A 130 -18.69 3.63 10.18
C ASN A 130 -19.86 4.61 10.05
N TYR A 131 -20.23 4.93 8.82
CA TYR A 131 -21.28 5.92 8.49
C TYR A 131 -20.95 7.35 8.92
N SER A 132 -19.67 7.65 9.17
CA SER A 132 -19.24 9.04 9.31
C SER A 132 -19.41 9.81 8.01
N LYS A 133 -19.56 11.14 8.12
CA LYS A 133 -19.85 12.00 6.96
C LYS A 133 -18.79 11.87 5.86
N TYR A 134 -17.53 11.68 6.25
CA TYR A 134 -16.40 11.53 5.34
C TYR A 134 -15.66 10.23 5.66
N GLU A 135 -16.39 9.11 5.78
CA GLU A 135 -15.79 7.81 6.08
C GLU A 135 -14.71 7.44 5.04
N VAL A 136 -13.45 7.37 5.49
CA VAL A 136 -12.32 7.02 4.63
C VAL A 136 -12.19 5.50 4.55
N ASN A 137 -11.97 5.00 3.33
CA ASN A 137 -11.74 3.57 3.09
C ASN A 137 -10.38 3.12 3.64
N LEU A 138 -10.37 2.69 4.90
CA LEU A 138 -9.17 2.26 5.63
C LEU A 138 -9.22 0.77 5.98
N PRO A 139 -8.08 0.05 5.91
CA PRO A 139 -7.99 -1.33 6.35
C PRO A 139 -8.35 -1.50 7.83
N SER A 140 -8.94 -2.64 8.20
CA SER A 140 -9.28 -2.94 9.60
C SER A 140 -8.07 -2.91 10.55
N SER A 141 -6.86 -3.21 10.05
CA SER A 141 -5.62 -3.09 10.81
C SER A 141 -5.33 -1.64 11.19
N CYS A 142 -5.49 -0.71 10.24
CA CYS A 142 -5.30 0.72 10.43
C CYS A 142 -6.31 1.27 11.46
N LYS A 143 -7.61 0.96 11.30
CA LYS A 143 -8.65 1.35 12.28
C LYS A 143 -8.32 0.83 13.68
N ARG A 144 -7.87 -0.43 13.81
CA ARG A 144 -7.50 -1.01 15.11
C ARG A 144 -6.28 -0.34 15.75
N GLU A 145 -5.27 0.02 14.97
CA GLU A 145 -4.09 0.73 15.48
C GLU A 145 -4.43 2.15 15.95
N PHE A 146 -5.30 2.84 15.22
CA PHE A 146 -5.84 4.12 15.65
C PHE A 146 -6.56 4.04 16.99
N TYR A 147 -7.46 3.07 17.19
CA TYR A 147 -8.17 2.94 18.46
C TYR A 147 -7.23 2.64 19.64
N LYS A 148 -6.12 1.94 19.41
CA LYS A 148 -5.07 1.77 20.44
C LYS A 148 -4.37 3.07 20.78
N LEU A 149 -4.07 3.92 19.78
CA LEU A 149 -3.49 5.25 20.03
C LEU A 149 -4.45 6.14 20.81
N LYS A 150 -5.75 6.08 20.47
CA LYS A 150 -6.80 6.81 21.16
C LYS A 150 -6.94 6.37 22.63
N GLU A 151 -6.98 5.06 22.90
CA GLU A 151 -6.98 4.50 24.27
C GLU A 151 -5.74 4.96 25.07
N GLN A 152 -4.56 4.95 24.45
CA GLN A 152 -3.34 5.43 25.10
C GLN A 152 -3.40 6.93 25.46
N ALA A 153 -3.98 7.76 24.59
CA ALA A 153 -4.21 9.17 24.89
C ALA A 153 -5.15 9.34 26.08
N GLN A 154 -6.27 8.61 26.10
CA GLN A 154 -7.26 8.68 27.17
C GLN A 154 -6.71 8.28 28.54
N GLU A 155 -5.86 7.25 28.60
CA GLU A 155 -5.36 6.71 29.87
C GLU A 155 -4.16 7.46 30.45
N LYS A 156 -3.27 8.00 29.61
CA LYS A 156 -1.91 8.37 30.05
C LYS A 156 -1.55 9.82 29.86
N THR A 157 -1.78 10.35 28.65
CA THR A 157 -1.10 11.57 28.19
C THR A 157 -2.05 12.67 27.76
N HIS A 158 -3.32 12.38 27.52
CA HIS A 158 -4.32 13.25 26.88
C HIS A 158 -3.90 13.80 25.50
N GLN A 159 -2.81 13.27 24.94
CA GLN A 159 -2.26 13.67 23.65
C GLN A 159 -1.40 12.55 23.05
N VAL A 160 -1.28 12.52 21.73
CA VAL A 160 -0.36 11.63 20.99
C VAL A 160 0.56 12.45 20.09
N GLU A 161 1.73 11.92 19.77
CA GLU A 161 2.57 12.53 18.75
C GLU A 161 1.93 12.37 17.36
N TYR A 162 1.99 13.42 16.54
CA TYR A 162 1.57 13.38 15.15
C TYR A 162 2.28 12.28 14.35
N SER A 163 3.54 12.01 14.67
CA SER A 163 4.37 10.96 14.05
C SER A 163 3.70 9.58 14.14
N ALA A 164 3.14 9.23 15.29
CA ALA A 164 2.44 7.97 15.51
C ALA A 164 1.13 7.91 14.73
N LEU A 165 0.38 9.01 14.68
CA LEU A 165 -0.85 9.12 13.89
C LEU A 165 -0.57 8.97 12.39
N TRP A 166 0.49 9.62 11.90
CA TRP A 166 0.92 9.52 10.50
C TRP A 166 1.42 8.11 10.14
N GLN A 167 2.06 7.40 11.08
CA GLN A 167 2.45 6.00 10.86
C GLN A 167 1.24 5.08 10.64
N VAL A 168 0.12 5.36 11.31
CA VAL A 168 -1.11 4.57 11.17
C VAL A 168 -1.81 4.88 9.84
N PHE A 169 -2.02 6.15 9.51
CA PHE A 169 -2.85 6.53 8.37
C PHE A 169 -2.10 6.87 7.09
N GLY A 170 -0.89 7.42 7.21
CA GLY A 170 -0.22 8.14 6.13
C GLY A 170 -0.05 7.32 4.86
N ASN A 171 0.31 6.05 4.99
CA ASN A 171 0.47 5.18 3.83
C ASN A 171 -0.86 4.93 3.09
N ASP A 172 -1.91 4.52 3.81
CA ASP A 172 -3.18 4.15 3.18
C ASP A 172 -3.89 5.39 2.62
N LEU A 173 -3.81 6.53 3.32
CA LEU A 173 -4.35 7.80 2.86
C LEU A 173 -3.67 8.30 1.58
N VAL A 174 -2.33 8.30 1.56
CA VAL A 174 -1.56 8.69 0.37
C VAL A 174 -1.84 7.75 -0.80
N LEU A 175 -1.93 6.43 -0.55
CA LEU A 175 -2.21 5.47 -1.61
C LEU A 175 -3.59 5.70 -2.24
N ASN A 176 -4.62 5.95 -1.42
CA ASN A 176 -5.96 6.28 -1.91
C ASN A 176 -5.92 7.58 -2.74
N MET A 177 -5.24 8.62 -2.25
CA MET A 177 -5.09 9.88 -2.99
C MET A 177 -4.29 9.71 -4.28
N MET A 178 -3.22 8.92 -4.29
CA MET A 178 -2.39 8.69 -5.48
C MET A 178 -3.18 8.04 -6.61
N ASP A 179 -4.13 7.16 -6.30
CA ASP A 179 -5.00 6.56 -7.31
C ASP A 179 -5.90 7.61 -7.98
N THR A 180 -6.58 8.44 -7.19
CA THR A 180 -7.38 9.56 -7.72
C THR A 180 -6.51 10.57 -8.46
N PHE A 181 -5.31 10.86 -7.96
CA PHE A 181 -4.39 11.80 -8.58
C PHE A 181 -3.91 11.30 -9.95
N ARG A 182 -3.58 10.00 -10.10
CA ARG A 182 -3.22 9.43 -11.41
C ARG A 182 -4.36 9.58 -12.42
N ARG A 183 -5.61 9.35 -12.00
CA ARG A 183 -6.77 9.59 -12.87
C ARG A 183 -6.93 11.07 -13.23
N LEU A 184 -6.70 11.99 -12.30
CA LEU A 184 -6.66 13.43 -12.59
C LEU A 184 -5.63 13.75 -13.68
N GLN A 185 -4.43 13.13 -13.64
CA GLN A 185 -3.36 13.38 -14.60
C GLN A 185 -3.75 13.01 -16.04
N GLU A 186 -4.70 12.11 -16.22
CA GLU A 186 -5.23 11.70 -17.53
C GLU A 186 -6.27 12.69 -18.09
N THR A 187 -6.70 13.69 -17.31
CA THR A 187 -7.71 14.67 -17.72
C THR A 187 -7.14 15.85 -18.52
N SER A 188 -7.99 16.45 -19.36
CA SER A 188 -7.66 17.69 -20.09
C SER A 188 -7.41 18.88 -19.16
N ASN A 189 -8.14 18.95 -18.03
CA ASN A 189 -7.98 20.03 -17.05
C ASN A 189 -6.57 20.02 -16.43
N TYR A 190 -6.06 18.83 -16.07
CA TYR A 190 -4.69 18.69 -15.59
C TYR A 190 -3.68 19.05 -16.67
N SER A 191 -3.89 18.59 -17.91
CA SER A 191 -3.00 18.92 -19.05
C SER A 191 -2.92 20.43 -19.30
N GLN A 192 -4.05 21.14 -19.18
CA GLN A 192 -4.11 22.60 -19.30
C GLN A 192 -3.38 23.29 -18.16
N TRP A 193 -3.64 22.88 -16.91
CA TRP A 193 -2.94 23.41 -15.73
C TRP A 193 -1.42 23.20 -15.85
N GLU A 194 -0.99 22.00 -16.25
CA GLU A 194 0.42 21.65 -16.38
C GLU A 194 1.13 22.52 -17.43
N SER A 195 0.44 22.78 -18.55
CA SER A 195 0.95 23.67 -19.59
C SER A 195 1.18 25.09 -19.05
N VAL A 196 0.19 25.67 -18.37
CA VAL A 196 0.29 27.01 -17.76
C VAL A 196 1.39 27.07 -16.70
N SER A 197 1.46 26.06 -15.82
CA SER A 197 2.47 25.96 -14.76
C SER A 197 3.90 25.91 -15.32
N LYS A 198 4.12 25.15 -16.41
CA LYS A 198 5.41 25.11 -17.12
C LYS A 198 5.80 26.49 -17.66
N TYR A 199 4.86 27.22 -18.28
CA TYR A 199 5.14 28.58 -18.77
C TYR A 199 5.49 29.57 -17.65
N GLN A 200 4.78 29.54 -16.52
CA GLN A 200 5.04 30.44 -15.39
C GLN A 200 6.43 30.26 -14.79
N LYS A 201 6.93 29.01 -14.69
CA LYS A 201 8.30 28.73 -14.21
C LYS A 201 9.40 29.31 -15.10
N HIS A 202 9.14 29.50 -16.40
CA HIS A 202 10.09 30.14 -17.30
C HIS A 202 10.11 31.67 -17.19
N ILE A 203 9.02 32.28 -16.74
CA ILE A 203 8.91 33.74 -16.58
C ILE A 203 9.52 34.19 -15.24
N HIS A 204 9.45 33.34 -14.21
CA HIS A 204 9.96 33.61 -12.87
C HIS A 204 10.99 32.54 -12.43
N PRO A 205 12.23 32.59 -12.97
CA PRO A 205 13.30 31.66 -12.60
C PRO A 205 13.82 31.84 -11.16
#